data_AF-A0A8S1XP48-F1
#
_entry.id   AF-A0A8S1XP48-F1
#
_cell.length_a   1.000
_cell.length_b   1.000
_cell.length_c   1.000
_cell.angle_alpha   90.00
_cell.angle_beta   90.00
_cell.angle_gamma   90.00
#
_symmetry.space_group_name_H-M   'P 1'
#
loop_
_entity.id
_entity.type
_entity.pdbx_description
1 polymer ?
#
loop_
_entity_poly.entity_id
_entity_poly.type
_entity_poly.pdbx_seq_one_letter_code
_entity_poly.pdbx_strand_id
1 'polypeptide(L)'
;MSIKLHSPSGQGRTHKILVAAKLANLQLEFVDTQLSEKNFQVFQNKFPFGKVPVLETQEGNLFESNAILRHIARHSQGLYGKTLYQQGLVDQWLDVTTNELETDVVAAAIQVLGHIPVLPEQYKTSLVQINHTLTIVNTQLGKSKYITGDSLTVADIALAQVVTFAFTLLFGEPQRNKYQNVLKWLNEINSLPEWKAEFGRPRFPKTSFIVSEVTEEKKEKKEKKQEQPKQKEQKEQPKQKEQPKQKEQPKQEEDDEAPKKKEANPLDLLPPSTFNIDDYKRIFFAEKDIQKNIETLFATIDLNGWSLWLVRYNKSENEGKQLILTNNLMKGFINQRLDQNFRKYAFAIHGVYGDEPNLQLRGAWLWRGTEVPKEWKDHIAYDYHEFIKVDVNNAAQKQLFVDYWVKQEEDVSEVEGLKARSLMYFR
;
A
#
# COMPACT_ATOMS: atom_id res chain seq x y z
N MET A 1 29.37 28.97 -3.77
CA MET A 1 28.16 28.36 -4.37
C MET A 1 27.52 27.42 -3.36
N SER A 2 26.19 27.43 -3.27
CA SER A 2 25.41 26.49 -2.44
C SER A 2 25.57 25.06 -2.96
N ILE A 3 25.65 24.09 -2.06
CA ILE A 3 25.55 22.66 -2.40
C ILE A 3 24.09 22.39 -2.78
N LYS A 4 23.83 21.75 -3.92
CA LYS A 4 22.47 21.47 -4.39
C LYS A 4 22.19 19.97 -4.47
N LEU A 5 21.02 19.54 -4.01
CA LEU A 5 20.54 18.16 -4.16
C LEU A 5 19.43 18.11 -5.21
N HIS A 6 19.73 17.51 -6.35
CA HIS A 6 18.79 17.26 -7.43
C HIS A 6 18.10 15.91 -7.23
N SER A 7 16.80 15.91 -6.97
CA SER A 7 15.99 14.70 -6.90
C SER A 7 14.49 15.03 -6.90
N PRO A 8 13.60 14.14 -7.34
CA PRO A 8 12.16 14.26 -7.13
C PRO A 8 11.80 14.33 -5.65
N SER A 9 10.84 15.19 -5.31
CA SER A 9 10.17 15.20 -4.01
C SER A 9 9.53 13.84 -3.69
N GLY A 10 9.56 13.43 -2.42
CA GLY A 10 8.87 12.23 -1.93
C GLY A 10 9.62 10.90 -2.11
N GLN A 11 10.85 10.90 -2.65
CA GLN A 11 11.65 9.67 -2.77
C GLN A 11 12.44 9.34 -1.50
N GLY A 12 12.38 8.08 -1.05
CA GLY A 12 13.08 7.62 0.16
C GLY A 12 14.60 7.85 0.11
N ARG A 13 15.24 7.64 -1.05
CA ARG A 13 16.69 7.90 -1.24
C ARG A 13 17.05 9.37 -1.10
N THR A 14 16.14 10.28 -1.43
CA THR A 14 16.28 11.73 -1.19
C THR A 14 16.19 12.00 0.31
N HIS A 15 15.16 11.48 0.97
CA HIS A 15 14.91 11.77 2.38
C HIS A 15 16.06 11.31 3.28
N LYS A 16 16.68 10.14 3.02
CA LYS A 16 17.86 9.70 3.81
C LYS A 16 19.04 10.69 3.69
N ILE A 17 19.23 11.31 2.54
CA ILE A 17 20.26 12.33 2.32
C ILE A 17 19.92 13.62 3.06
N LEU A 18 18.66 14.07 2.99
CA LEU A 18 18.20 15.28 3.68
C LEU A 18 18.32 15.13 5.21
N VAL A 19 17.98 13.96 5.76
CA VAL A 19 18.18 13.64 7.19
C VAL A 19 19.67 13.72 7.55
N ALA A 20 20.54 13.07 6.77
CA ALA A 20 21.98 13.08 7.03
C ALA A 20 22.57 14.50 6.97
N ALA A 21 22.09 15.34 6.05
CA ALA A 21 22.52 16.73 5.94
C ALA A 21 22.13 17.55 7.17
N LYS A 22 20.90 17.39 7.68
CA LYS A 22 20.47 18.04 8.92
C LYS A 22 21.30 17.57 10.13
N LEU A 23 21.51 16.26 10.27
CA LEU A 23 22.34 15.70 11.34
C LEU A 23 23.79 16.20 11.27
N ALA A 24 24.31 16.41 10.06
CA ALA A 24 25.64 16.96 9.82
C ALA A 24 25.72 18.49 9.96
N ASN A 25 24.59 19.18 10.19
CA ASN A 25 24.46 20.63 10.11
C ASN A 25 24.98 21.21 8.77
N LEU A 26 24.84 20.45 7.68
CA LEU A 26 25.25 20.86 6.35
C LEU A 26 24.08 21.54 5.64
N GLN A 27 24.25 22.82 5.26
CA GLN A 27 23.27 23.50 4.44
C GLN A 27 23.36 23.04 2.99
N LEU A 28 22.24 22.54 2.48
CA LEU A 28 22.07 22.22 1.07
C LEU A 28 20.75 22.79 0.57
N GLU A 29 20.71 23.13 -0.71
CA GLU A 29 19.53 23.55 -1.44
C GLU A 29 18.90 22.31 -2.10
N PHE A 30 17.66 21.97 -1.73
CA PHE A 30 16.93 20.92 -2.41
C PHE A 30 16.30 21.48 -3.70
N VAL A 31 16.58 20.84 -4.83
CA VAL A 31 16.05 21.21 -6.14
C VAL A 31 15.17 20.07 -6.63
N ASP A 32 13.85 20.26 -6.55
CA ASP A 32 12.87 19.27 -7.01
C ASP A 32 13.05 19.04 -8.53
N THR A 33 13.65 17.91 -8.86
CA THR A 33 14.04 17.57 -10.22
C THR A 33 13.22 16.38 -10.69
N GLN A 34 12.06 16.67 -11.28
CA GLN A 34 11.20 15.65 -11.91
C GLN A 34 11.77 15.29 -13.28
N LEU A 35 12.09 14.01 -13.49
CA LEU A 35 12.56 13.52 -14.78
C LEU A 35 11.37 13.14 -15.66
N SER A 36 11.32 13.72 -16.85
CA SER A 36 10.34 13.48 -17.92
C SER A 36 11.08 13.27 -19.23
N GLU A 37 10.43 12.69 -20.24
CA GLU A 37 11.05 12.51 -21.57
C GLU A 37 11.64 13.81 -22.14
N LYS A 38 11.01 14.97 -21.84
CA LYS A 38 11.41 16.28 -22.37
C LYS A 38 12.70 16.83 -21.77
N ASN A 39 12.95 16.59 -20.47
CA ASN A 39 14.14 17.11 -19.78
C ASN A 39 15.19 16.04 -19.49
N PHE A 40 14.89 14.77 -19.76
CA PHE A 40 15.80 13.65 -19.52
C PHE A 40 17.11 13.80 -20.29
N GLN A 41 17.09 14.18 -21.57
CA GLN A 41 18.32 14.34 -22.36
C GLN A 41 19.22 15.45 -21.80
N VAL A 42 18.62 16.59 -21.41
CA VAL A 42 19.35 17.71 -20.78
C VAL A 42 19.94 17.28 -19.45
N PHE A 43 19.17 16.55 -18.64
CA PHE A 43 19.63 16.00 -17.38
C PHE A 43 20.77 14.99 -17.58
N GLN A 44 20.64 14.07 -18.54
CA GLN A 44 21.64 13.05 -18.83
C GLN A 44 22.96 13.65 -19.32
N ASN A 45 22.89 14.73 -20.12
CA ASN A 45 24.07 15.47 -20.55
C ASN A 45 24.82 16.10 -19.37
N LYS A 46 24.11 16.50 -18.31
CA LYS A 46 24.71 17.02 -17.07
C LYS A 46 25.13 15.89 -16.10
N PHE A 47 24.40 14.78 -16.11
CA PHE A 47 24.53 13.67 -15.17
C PHE A 47 24.50 12.32 -15.93
N PRO A 48 25.65 11.68 -16.18
CA PRO A 48 25.80 10.67 -17.23
C PRO A 48 24.94 9.41 -17.05
N PHE A 49 24.60 9.06 -15.80
CA PHE A 49 23.76 7.90 -15.52
C PHE A 49 22.27 8.15 -15.70
N GLY A 50 21.83 9.41 -15.89
CA GLY A 50 20.41 9.76 -15.99
C GLY A 50 19.60 9.37 -14.75
N LYS A 51 20.25 9.27 -13.58
CA LYS A 51 19.65 8.86 -12.31
C LYS A 51 19.72 9.98 -11.28
N VAL A 52 18.81 9.92 -10.33
CA VAL A 52 18.71 10.76 -9.15
C VAL A 52 18.78 9.86 -7.90
N PRO A 53 19.26 10.34 -6.75
CA PRO A 53 19.70 11.72 -6.47
C PRO A 53 21.09 12.07 -7.01
N VAL A 54 21.34 13.37 -7.24
CA VAL A 54 22.66 13.94 -7.53
C VAL A 54 22.95 15.13 -6.63
N LEU A 55 24.14 15.16 -6.02
CA LEU A 55 24.65 16.30 -5.26
C LEU A 55 25.60 17.13 -6.14
N GLU A 56 25.23 18.36 -6.45
CA GLU A 56 26.06 19.33 -7.16
C GLU A 56 26.86 20.16 -6.15
N THR A 57 28.18 20.14 -6.30
CA THR A 57 29.13 20.84 -5.42
C THR A 57 30.04 21.74 -6.26
N GLN A 58 30.87 22.55 -5.60
CA GLN A 58 31.88 23.38 -6.27
C GLN A 58 33.00 22.53 -6.91
N GLU A 59 33.24 21.33 -6.40
CA GLU A 59 34.29 20.42 -6.88
C GLU A 59 33.78 19.49 -8.00
N GLY A 60 32.48 19.45 -8.22
CA GLY A 60 31.82 18.58 -9.19
C GLY A 60 30.58 17.88 -8.63
N ASN A 61 30.05 16.95 -9.42
CA ASN A 61 28.81 16.23 -9.11
C ASN A 61 29.11 14.89 -8.44
N LEU A 62 28.35 14.56 -7.39
CA LEU A 62 28.34 13.25 -6.75
C LEU A 62 27.00 12.56 -7.01
N PHE A 63 27.05 11.34 -7.50
CA PHE A 63 25.91 10.48 -7.75
C PHE A 63 26.03 9.20 -6.90
N GLU A 64 24.97 8.39 -6.88
CA GLU A 64 24.73 7.29 -5.94
C GLU A 64 24.44 7.75 -4.50
N SER A 65 23.26 7.38 -4.02
CA SER A 65 22.74 7.89 -2.74
C SER A 65 23.65 7.58 -1.55
N ASN A 66 24.32 6.43 -1.51
CA ASN A 66 25.26 6.09 -0.44
C ASN A 66 26.59 6.84 -0.57
N ALA A 67 27.05 7.17 -1.78
CA ALA A 67 28.25 8.00 -1.95
C ALA A 67 27.98 9.45 -1.46
N ILE A 68 26.79 9.98 -1.75
CA ILE A 68 26.33 11.27 -1.22
C ILE A 68 26.24 11.23 0.31
N LEU A 69 25.67 10.18 0.90
CA LEU A 69 25.64 10.00 2.36
C LEU A 69 27.04 10.01 2.98
N ARG A 70 27.99 9.26 2.41
CA ARG A 70 29.39 9.24 2.88
C ARG A 70 30.03 10.62 2.79
N HIS A 71 29.81 11.35 1.70
CA HIS A 71 30.33 12.71 1.53
C HIS A 71 29.80 13.66 2.62
N ILE A 72 28.49 13.65 2.86
CA ILE A 72 27.85 14.45 3.92
C ILE A 72 28.36 14.03 5.31
N ALA A 73 28.44 12.73 5.58
CA ALA A 73 28.88 12.21 6.87
C ALA A 73 30.32 12.63 7.21
N ARG A 74 31.20 12.72 6.21
CA ARG A 74 32.59 13.18 6.37
C ARG A 74 32.70 14.67 6.71
N HIS A 75 31.68 15.47 6.41
CA HIS A 75 31.59 16.87 6.87
C HIS A 75 31.15 16.98 8.34
N SER A 76 30.69 15.89 8.95
CA SER A 76 30.24 15.85 10.35
C SER A 76 31.30 15.26 11.28
N GLN A 77 31.25 15.62 12.57
CA GLN A 77 32.01 14.95 13.61
C GLN A 77 31.24 13.75 14.19
N GLY A 78 31.12 12.66 13.42
CA GLY A 78 30.76 11.36 13.99
C GLY A 78 29.84 10.47 13.17
N LEU A 79 29.11 10.98 12.17
CA LEU A 79 28.15 10.16 11.40
C LEU A 79 28.80 9.11 10.49
N TYR A 80 30.13 9.16 10.35
CA TYR A 80 30.90 8.19 9.56
C TYR A 80 31.83 7.32 10.43
N GLY A 81 31.69 7.37 11.77
CA GLY A 81 32.64 6.72 12.68
C GLY A 81 33.94 7.51 12.86
N LYS A 82 34.61 7.29 14.00
CA LYS A 82 35.80 8.06 14.42
C LYS A 82 37.12 7.36 14.10
N THR A 83 37.11 6.04 13.98
CA THR A 83 38.30 5.25 13.64
C THR A 83 38.14 4.62 12.25
N LEU A 84 39.26 4.23 11.63
CA LEU A 84 39.23 3.52 10.33
C LEU A 84 38.37 2.25 10.39
N TYR A 85 38.42 1.53 11.53
CA TYR A 85 37.57 0.36 11.73
C TYR A 85 36.09 0.73 11.78
N GLN A 86 35.71 1.80 12.50
CA GLN A 86 34.32 2.26 12.56
C GLN A 86 33.82 2.75 11.19
N GLN A 87 34.67 3.42 10.40
CA GLN A 87 34.37 3.80 9.03
C GLN A 87 34.11 2.58 8.15
N GLY A 88 34.95 1.54 8.27
CA GLY A 88 34.73 0.26 7.60
C GLY A 88 33.41 -0.42 7.99
N LEU A 89 33.00 -0.34 9.26
CA LEU A 89 31.69 -0.84 9.69
C LEU A 89 30.53 -0.05 9.07
N VAL A 90 30.67 1.28 8.94
CA VAL A 90 29.66 2.10 8.25
C VAL A 90 29.55 1.70 6.79
N ASP A 91 30.67 1.53 6.10
CA ASP A 91 30.68 1.08 4.71
C ASP A 91 30.06 -0.30 4.54
N GLN A 92 30.43 -1.25 5.42
CA GLN A 92 29.86 -2.59 5.44
C GLN A 92 28.33 -2.55 5.52
N TRP A 93 27.76 -1.78 6.45
CA TRP A 93 26.31 -1.76 6.65
C TRP A 93 25.56 -0.93 5.60
N LEU A 94 26.19 0.08 4.99
CA LEU A 94 25.64 0.74 3.81
C LEU A 94 25.52 -0.23 2.64
N ASP A 95 26.54 -1.05 2.41
CA ASP A 95 26.56 -2.00 1.29
C ASP A 95 25.65 -3.20 1.55
N VAL A 96 25.60 -3.73 2.79
CA VAL A 96 24.61 -4.74 3.20
C VAL A 96 23.19 -4.21 3.00
N THR A 97 22.91 -2.96 3.39
CA THR A 97 21.59 -2.36 3.21
C THR A 97 21.19 -2.34 1.74
N THR A 98 22.08 -1.90 0.84
CA THR A 98 21.78 -1.82 -0.60
C THR A 98 21.64 -3.20 -1.22
N ASN A 99 22.59 -4.10 -0.96
CA ASN A 99 22.72 -5.35 -1.72
C ASN A 99 21.82 -6.46 -1.16
N GLU A 100 21.73 -6.58 0.16
CA GLU A 100 21.06 -7.71 0.85
C GLU A 100 19.64 -7.40 1.32
N LEU A 101 19.24 -6.13 1.31
CA LEU A 101 17.90 -5.72 1.77
C LEU A 101 17.15 -4.89 0.74
N GLU A 102 17.72 -3.77 0.28
CA GLU A 102 17.03 -2.83 -0.61
C GLU A 102 16.64 -3.49 -1.94
N THR A 103 17.52 -4.31 -2.52
CA THR A 103 17.25 -5.07 -3.75
C THR A 103 15.96 -5.89 -3.63
N ASP A 104 15.82 -6.72 -2.59
CA ASP A 104 14.65 -7.57 -2.41
C ASP A 104 13.41 -6.79 -1.97
N VAL A 105 13.58 -5.78 -1.11
CA VAL A 105 12.46 -4.89 -0.71
C VAL A 105 11.87 -4.20 -1.93
N VAL A 106 12.72 -3.66 -2.82
CA VAL A 106 12.24 -3.01 -4.05
C VAL A 106 11.59 -4.04 -4.98
N ALA A 107 12.20 -5.21 -5.19
CA ALA A 107 11.65 -6.26 -6.05
C ALA A 107 10.25 -6.73 -5.60
N ALA A 108 10.02 -6.83 -4.29
CA ALA A 108 8.71 -7.14 -3.73
C ALA A 108 7.74 -5.94 -3.79
N ALA A 109 8.22 -4.74 -3.45
CA ALA A 109 7.40 -3.55 -3.36
C ALA A 109 6.83 -3.10 -4.72
N ILE A 110 7.60 -3.18 -5.81
CA ILE A 110 7.12 -2.79 -7.14
C ILE A 110 5.94 -3.65 -7.63
N GLN A 111 5.86 -4.91 -7.18
CA GLN A 111 4.73 -5.80 -7.47
C GLN A 111 3.52 -5.43 -6.62
N VAL A 112 3.72 -5.16 -5.32
CA VAL A 112 2.64 -4.70 -4.40
C VAL A 112 2.06 -3.36 -4.84
N LEU A 113 2.90 -2.46 -5.36
CA LEU A 113 2.49 -1.15 -5.87
C LEU A 113 1.85 -1.20 -7.27
N GLY A 114 1.86 -2.37 -7.93
CA GLY A 114 1.30 -2.55 -9.27
C GLY A 114 2.10 -1.87 -10.38
N HIS A 115 3.40 -1.58 -10.14
CA HIS A 115 4.29 -1.06 -11.20
C HIS A 115 4.65 -2.15 -12.21
N ILE A 116 4.66 -3.41 -11.79
CA ILE A 116 4.82 -4.58 -12.64
C ILE A 116 3.80 -5.67 -12.25
N PRO A 117 3.53 -6.65 -13.12
CA PRO A 117 2.75 -7.83 -12.77
C PRO A 117 3.35 -8.59 -11.60
N VAL A 118 2.50 -9.36 -10.94
CA VAL A 118 2.87 -10.26 -9.86
C VAL A 118 3.68 -11.42 -10.42
N LEU A 119 4.82 -11.71 -9.80
CA LEU A 119 5.67 -12.85 -10.11
C LEU A 119 5.79 -13.67 -8.82
N PRO A 120 4.89 -14.64 -8.57
CA PRO A 120 4.71 -15.27 -7.25
C PRO A 120 5.99 -15.87 -6.67
N GLU A 121 6.78 -16.56 -7.49
CA GLU A 121 8.04 -17.17 -7.04
C GLU A 121 9.08 -16.12 -6.68
N GLN A 122 9.24 -15.09 -7.51
CA GLN A 122 10.15 -13.99 -7.21
C GLN A 122 9.72 -13.24 -5.94
N TYR A 123 8.41 -12.96 -5.80
CA TYR A 123 7.87 -12.31 -4.60
C TYR A 123 8.13 -13.13 -3.32
N LYS A 124 7.89 -14.45 -3.37
CA LYS A 124 8.20 -15.34 -2.24
C LYS A 124 9.69 -15.37 -1.93
N THR A 125 10.55 -15.47 -2.96
CA THR A 125 12.00 -15.46 -2.78
C THR A 125 12.45 -14.15 -2.14
N SER A 126 11.99 -13.01 -2.62
CA SER A 126 12.32 -11.71 -2.02
C SER A 126 11.83 -11.62 -0.57
N LEU A 127 10.63 -12.10 -0.24
CA LEU A 127 10.20 -12.16 1.16
C LEU A 127 11.10 -13.05 2.02
N VAL A 128 11.56 -14.21 1.51
CA VAL A 128 12.49 -15.08 2.23
C VAL A 128 13.81 -14.34 2.51
N GLN A 129 14.38 -13.68 1.51
CA GLN A 129 15.63 -12.94 1.67
C GLN A 129 15.49 -11.74 2.61
N ILE A 130 14.41 -10.96 2.49
CA ILE A 130 14.11 -9.86 3.43
C ILE A 130 14.02 -10.38 4.87
N ASN A 131 13.32 -11.49 5.09
CA ASN A 131 13.21 -12.07 6.45
C ASN A 131 14.58 -12.56 6.97
N HIS A 132 15.42 -13.13 6.10
CA HIS A 132 16.78 -13.54 6.45
C HIS A 132 17.63 -12.34 6.88
N THR A 133 17.71 -11.30 6.04
CA THR A 133 18.49 -10.09 6.32
C THR A 133 17.98 -9.36 7.56
N LEU A 134 16.66 -9.22 7.74
CA LEU A 134 16.08 -8.64 8.96
C LEU A 134 16.39 -9.45 10.22
N THR A 135 16.54 -10.77 10.12
CA THR A 135 16.96 -11.61 11.26
C THR A 135 18.39 -11.30 11.68
N ILE A 136 19.30 -11.13 10.70
CA ILE A 136 20.69 -10.74 10.94
C ILE A 136 20.75 -9.34 11.56
N VAL A 137 20.04 -8.37 10.97
CA VAL A 137 19.94 -7.00 11.48
C VAL A 137 19.39 -6.98 12.91
N ASN A 138 18.32 -7.72 13.19
CA ASN A 138 17.73 -7.82 14.52
C ASN A 138 18.71 -8.41 15.54
N THR A 139 19.51 -9.39 15.12
CA THR A 139 20.55 -9.98 15.96
C THR A 139 21.66 -8.97 16.25
N GLN A 140 22.10 -8.22 15.24
CA GLN A 140 23.12 -7.18 15.40
C GLN A 140 22.66 -6.05 16.33
N LEU A 141 21.44 -5.54 16.13
CA LEU A 141 20.83 -4.51 16.99
C LEU A 141 20.50 -5.01 18.40
N GLY A 142 20.60 -6.32 18.66
CA GLY A 142 20.58 -6.88 20.01
C GLY A 142 21.90 -6.69 20.76
N LYS A 143 23.00 -6.43 20.05
CA LYS A 143 24.35 -6.30 20.63
C LYS A 143 24.76 -4.85 20.90
N SER A 144 24.19 -3.90 20.17
CA SER A 144 24.55 -2.48 20.24
C SER A 144 23.33 -1.59 19.98
N LYS A 145 23.42 -0.33 20.41
CA LYS A 145 22.32 0.63 20.27
C LYS A 145 21.96 0.93 18.81
N TYR A 146 22.98 1.05 17.97
CA TYR A 146 22.90 1.33 16.54
C TYR A 146 23.60 0.24 15.75
N ILE A 147 23.40 0.19 14.43
CA ILE A 147 23.84 -0.94 13.60
C ILE A 147 25.38 -1.11 13.59
N THR A 148 26.11 -0.01 13.75
CA THR A 148 27.58 0.04 13.80
C THR A 148 28.17 0.16 15.21
N GLY A 149 27.37 0.15 16.28
CA GLY A 149 27.84 0.32 17.67
C GLY A 149 26.97 1.26 18.49
N ASP A 150 27.57 2.09 19.34
CA ASP A 150 26.82 2.92 20.30
C ASP A 150 26.52 4.35 19.81
N SER A 151 27.04 4.73 18.64
CA SER A 151 26.81 6.04 18.03
C SER A 151 26.03 5.91 16.72
N LEU A 152 25.11 6.85 16.50
CA LEU A 152 24.32 6.96 15.27
C LEU A 152 25.25 7.27 14.09
N THR A 153 25.08 6.55 12.97
CA THR A 153 25.82 6.80 11.72
C THR A 153 24.88 6.87 10.52
N VAL A 154 25.42 7.25 9.35
CA VAL A 154 24.65 7.17 8.10
C VAL A 154 24.25 5.75 7.70
N ALA A 155 24.89 4.72 8.26
CA ALA A 155 24.44 3.34 8.07
C ALA A 155 23.06 3.11 8.69
N ASP A 156 22.79 3.68 9.87
CA ASP A 156 21.48 3.61 10.51
C ASP A 156 20.41 4.34 9.68
N ILE A 157 20.74 5.53 9.16
CA ILE A 157 19.80 6.33 8.36
C ILE A 157 19.43 5.61 7.06
N ALA A 158 20.40 5.00 6.38
CA ALA A 158 20.17 4.22 5.18
C ALA A 158 19.32 2.98 5.47
N LEU A 159 19.69 2.21 6.51
CA LEU A 159 18.96 1.02 6.90
C LEU A 159 17.52 1.36 7.31
N ALA A 160 17.32 2.43 8.09
CA ALA A 160 16.02 2.82 8.59
C ALA A 160 15.08 3.22 7.45
N GLN A 161 15.62 3.82 6.39
CA GLN A 161 14.85 4.19 5.20
C GLN A 161 14.28 2.96 4.50
N VAL A 162 15.09 1.91 4.35
CA VAL A 162 14.66 0.67 3.69
C VAL A 162 13.73 -0.14 4.58
N VAL A 163 14.04 -0.27 5.88
CA VAL A 163 13.19 -0.95 6.86
C VAL A 163 11.83 -0.25 6.98
N THR A 164 11.79 1.08 7.02
CA THR A 164 10.53 1.84 7.05
C THR A 164 9.68 1.54 5.82
N PHE A 165 10.29 1.49 4.64
CA PHE A 165 9.58 1.17 3.41
C PHE A 165 9.04 -0.27 3.42
N ALA A 166 9.87 -1.25 3.79
CA ALA A 166 9.45 -2.64 3.94
C ALA A 166 8.32 -2.82 4.97
N PHE A 167 8.41 -2.14 6.11
CA PHE A 167 7.41 -2.23 7.18
C PHE A 167 6.11 -1.50 6.85
N THR A 168 6.15 -0.52 5.94
CA THR A 168 4.94 0.18 5.47
C THR A 168 4.18 -0.63 4.42
N LEU A 169 4.89 -1.39 3.57
CA LEU A 169 4.28 -2.09 2.42
C LEU A 169 4.21 -3.62 2.54
N LEU A 170 5.22 -4.28 3.11
CA LEU A 170 5.40 -5.72 2.95
C LEU A 170 5.06 -6.51 4.23
N PHE A 171 5.17 -5.89 5.40
CA PHE A 171 5.04 -6.57 6.69
C PHE A 171 3.84 -6.03 7.46
N GLY A 172 2.99 -6.93 7.97
CA GLY A 172 1.99 -6.63 8.98
C GLY A 172 2.60 -6.67 10.39
N GLU A 173 1.78 -6.37 11.39
CA GLU A 173 2.17 -6.39 12.80
C GLU A 173 2.71 -7.76 13.26
N PRO A 174 2.09 -8.91 12.92
CA PRO A 174 2.63 -10.22 13.33
C PRO A 174 4.02 -10.50 12.78
N GLN A 175 4.32 -10.08 11.55
CA GLN A 175 5.63 -10.29 10.96
C GLN A 175 6.67 -9.33 11.57
N ARG A 176 6.32 -8.06 11.78
CA ARG A 176 7.23 -7.08 12.40
C ARG A 176 7.59 -7.45 13.84
N ASN A 177 6.65 -8.02 14.60
CA ASN A 177 6.87 -8.43 15.99
C ASN A 177 7.92 -9.54 16.15
N LYS A 178 8.40 -10.16 15.06
CA LYS A 178 9.55 -11.07 15.10
C LYS A 178 10.88 -10.33 15.30
N TYR A 179 10.93 -9.03 15.02
CA TYR A 179 12.14 -8.22 14.99
C TYR A 179 12.11 -7.13 16.08
N GLN A 180 12.06 -7.55 17.34
CA GLN A 180 11.91 -6.64 18.49
C GLN A 180 13.04 -5.61 18.60
N ASN A 181 14.29 -5.99 18.33
CA ASN A 181 15.42 -5.06 18.38
C ASN A 181 15.36 -4.06 17.23
N VAL A 182 14.94 -4.50 16.03
CA VAL A 182 14.67 -3.60 14.90
C VAL A 182 13.58 -2.61 15.25
N LEU A 183 12.47 -3.06 15.85
CA LEU A 183 11.38 -2.17 16.24
C LEU A 183 11.82 -1.13 17.28
N LYS A 184 12.58 -1.56 18.29
CA LYS A 184 13.14 -0.64 19.30
C LYS A 184 14.05 0.41 18.66
N TRP A 185 15.03 -0.03 17.88
CA TRP A 185 15.96 0.85 17.18
C TRP A 185 15.23 1.79 16.23
N LEU A 186 14.27 1.29 15.44
CA LEU A 186 13.50 2.09 14.48
C LEU A 186 12.65 3.14 15.18
N ASN A 187 12.10 2.84 16.36
CA ASN A 187 11.39 3.82 17.18
C ASN A 187 12.32 4.95 17.65
N GLU A 188 13.56 4.65 18.01
CA GLU A 188 14.56 5.67 18.34
C GLU A 188 14.89 6.54 17.11
N ILE A 189 15.13 5.94 15.94
CA ILE A 189 15.37 6.70 14.69
C ILE A 189 14.16 7.58 14.34
N ASN A 190 12.94 7.02 14.42
CA ASN A 190 11.69 7.76 14.18
C ASN A 190 11.46 8.91 15.16
N SER A 191 12.15 8.92 16.30
CA SER A 191 12.05 9.97 17.30
C SER A 191 12.91 11.20 16.98
N LEU A 192 13.95 11.04 16.15
CA LEU A 192 14.88 12.10 15.77
C LEU A 192 14.14 13.27 15.06
N PRO A 193 14.34 14.53 15.47
CA PRO A 193 13.73 15.68 14.81
C PRO A 193 14.03 15.75 13.32
N GLU A 194 15.27 15.45 12.92
CA GLU A 194 15.75 15.46 11.54
C GLU A 194 15.05 14.40 10.72
N TRP A 195 14.84 13.20 11.30
CA TRP A 195 14.08 12.13 10.66
C TRP A 195 12.61 12.51 10.48
N LYS A 196 11.96 13.02 11.53
CA LYS A 196 10.55 13.46 11.47
C LYS A 196 10.32 14.57 10.46
N ALA A 197 11.29 15.46 10.26
CA ALA A 197 11.18 16.53 9.27
C ALA A 197 11.05 15.99 7.84
N GLU A 198 11.68 14.86 7.53
CA GLU A 198 11.76 14.31 6.16
C GLU A 198 10.84 13.10 5.94
N PHE A 199 10.68 12.24 6.95
CA PHE A 199 9.85 11.03 6.87
C PHE A 199 8.50 11.16 7.58
N GLY A 200 8.26 12.27 8.29
CA GLY A 200 7.07 12.45 9.10
C GLY A 200 6.97 11.42 10.22
N ARG A 201 5.77 10.86 10.41
CA ARG A 201 5.51 9.75 11.34
C ARG A 201 5.08 8.52 10.53
N PRO A 202 6.00 7.59 10.23
CA PRO A 202 5.66 6.38 9.51
C PRO A 202 4.52 5.62 10.20
N ARG A 203 3.51 5.21 9.44
CA ARG A 203 2.42 4.37 9.92
C ARG A 203 2.59 2.97 9.33
N PHE A 204 2.68 1.97 10.19
CA PHE A 204 2.82 0.58 9.75
C PHE A 204 1.46 -0.13 9.80
N PRO A 205 1.09 -0.90 8.76
CA PRO A 205 -0.21 -1.54 8.69
C PRO A 205 -0.30 -2.72 9.67
N LYS A 206 -1.51 -3.04 10.16
CA LYS A 206 -1.71 -4.23 11.00
C LYS A 206 -1.54 -5.53 10.21
N THR A 207 -1.96 -5.52 8.95
CA THR A 207 -1.85 -6.65 8.02
C THR A 207 -0.88 -6.32 6.89
N SER A 208 -0.14 -7.32 6.40
CA SER A 208 0.71 -7.16 5.21
C SER A 208 -0.15 -7.01 3.96
N PHE A 209 0.30 -6.23 2.99
CA PHE A 209 -0.30 -6.22 1.66
C PHE A 209 0.03 -7.56 0.97
N ILE A 210 -0.99 -8.33 0.59
CA ILE A 210 -0.83 -9.65 -0.04
C ILE A 210 -1.03 -9.50 -1.54
N VAL A 211 -0.15 -10.12 -2.30
CA VAL A 211 -0.27 -10.18 -3.76
C VAL A 211 -1.01 -11.46 -4.17
N SER A 212 -2.09 -11.31 -4.93
CA SER A 212 -3.24 -12.22 -5.06
C SER A 212 -2.98 -13.62 -5.63
N GLU A 213 -1.82 -13.87 -6.23
CA GLU A 213 -1.51 -15.17 -6.87
C GLU A 213 -0.81 -16.16 -5.92
N VAL A 214 -0.21 -15.70 -4.82
CA VAL A 214 0.41 -16.58 -3.80
C VAL A 214 -0.64 -17.45 -3.08
N THR A 215 -1.92 -17.12 -3.24
CA THR A 215 -3.06 -17.89 -2.76
C THR A 215 -3.44 -19.09 -3.63
N GLU A 216 -3.03 -19.17 -4.90
CA GLU A 216 -3.47 -20.22 -5.83
C GLU A 216 -2.64 -21.51 -5.77
N GLU A 217 -1.34 -21.44 -5.48
CA GLU A 217 -0.51 -22.65 -5.34
C GLU A 217 -0.95 -23.57 -4.18
N LYS A 218 -1.62 -23.01 -3.16
CA LYS A 218 -2.23 -23.81 -2.08
C LYS A 218 -3.51 -24.54 -2.53
N LYS A 219 -4.16 -24.12 -3.62
CA LYS A 219 -5.30 -24.82 -4.23
C LYS A 219 -4.83 -25.95 -5.15
N GLU A 220 -3.84 -25.72 -6.01
CA GLU A 220 -3.39 -26.73 -6.98
C GLU A 220 -2.77 -27.98 -6.32
N LYS A 221 -2.02 -27.84 -5.21
CA LYS A 221 -1.49 -29.00 -4.47
C LYS A 221 -2.58 -29.81 -3.75
N LYS A 222 -3.78 -29.24 -3.53
CA LYS A 222 -4.94 -29.96 -2.99
C LYS A 222 -5.72 -30.69 -4.06
N GLU A 223 -5.79 -30.17 -5.29
CA GLU A 223 -6.53 -30.78 -6.39
C GLU A 223 -5.79 -31.98 -7.00
N LYS A 224 -4.45 -31.97 -7.09
CA LYS A 224 -3.67 -33.10 -7.64
C LYS A 224 -3.69 -34.39 -6.81
N LYS A 225 -4.24 -34.38 -5.59
CA LYS A 225 -4.38 -35.59 -4.74
C LYS A 225 -5.72 -36.32 -4.89
N GLN A 226 -6.66 -35.83 -5.72
CA GLN A 226 -8.02 -36.38 -5.80
C GLN A 226 -8.37 -37.18 -7.06
N GLU A 227 -7.49 -37.33 -8.04
CA GLU A 227 -7.79 -38.14 -9.24
C GLU A 227 -6.88 -39.37 -9.38
N GLN A 228 -7.35 -40.51 -8.85
CA GLN A 228 -7.07 -41.83 -9.42
C GLN A 228 -8.40 -42.59 -9.61
N PRO A 229 -8.63 -43.21 -10.78
CA PRO A 229 -9.90 -43.84 -11.12
C PRO A 229 -10.04 -45.27 -10.54
N LYS A 230 -11.25 -45.57 -10.04
CA LYS A 230 -11.69 -46.89 -9.57
C LYS A 230 -11.86 -47.88 -10.73
N GLN A 231 -11.22 -49.06 -10.64
CA GLN A 231 -11.67 -50.29 -11.29
C GLN A 231 -12.46 -51.18 -10.31
N LYS A 232 -13.55 -51.76 -10.81
CA LYS A 232 -14.43 -52.75 -10.15
C LYS A 232 -13.87 -54.16 -10.36
N GLU A 233 -14.00 -55.03 -9.35
CA GLU A 233 -14.51 -56.41 -9.50
C GLU A 233 -14.78 -57.07 -8.12
N GLN A 234 -15.37 -58.27 -8.14
CA GLN A 234 -16.47 -58.75 -7.28
C GLN A 234 -16.07 -59.57 -6.02
N LYS A 235 -17.01 -59.54 -5.06
CA LYS A 235 -17.49 -60.57 -4.09
C LYS A 235 -16.58 -61.76 -3.71
N GLU A 236 -16.37 -61.97 -2.40
CA GLU A 236 -16.99 -63.04 -1.59
C GLU A 236 -16.61 -62.93 -0.09
N GLN A 237 -17.47 -63.44 0.80
CA GLN A 237 -17.39 -63.53 2.28
C GLN A 237 -17.37 -65.04 2.64
N PRO A 238 -17.23 -65.53 3.92
CA PRO A 238 -16.87 -64.91 5.20
C PRO A 238 -15.99 -65.81 6.16
N LYS A 239 -15.81 -65.37 7.43
CA LYS A 239 -15.42 -66.09 8.68
C LYS A 239 -13.90 -66.27 8.92
N GLN A 240 -13.31 -66.23 10.12
CA GLN A 240 -13.81 -66.32 11.51
C GLN A 240 -12.78 -65.73 12.51
N LYS A 241 -13.22 -65.59 13.77
CA LYS A 241 -12.60 -64.99 14.98
C LYS A 241 -11.26 -65.59 15.44
N GLU A 242 -10.40 -64.79 16.10
CA GLU A 242 -10.01 -64.92 17.53
C GLU A 242 -8.96 -63.86 17.99
N GLN A 243 -9.18 -63.29 19.19
CA GLN A 243 -8.29 -62.43 20.01
C GLN A 243 -7.42 -63.31 20.94
N PRO A 244 -6.55 -62.82 21.88
CA PRO A 244 -5.84 -61.53 22.07
C PRO A 244 -4.32 -61.71 22.38
N LYS A 245 -3.52 -60.63 22.36
CA LYS A 245 -2.54 -60.29 23.43
C LYS A 245 -1.78 -58.98 23.16
N GLN A 246 -1.84 -58.10 24.16
CA GLN A 246 -1.11 -56.84 24.27
C GLN A 246 0.38 -57.04 24.58
N LYS A 247 1.24 -56.18 24.02
CA LYS A 247 2.43 -55.58 24.69
C LYS A 247 2.94 -54.34 23.93
N GLU A 248 2.82 -53.20 24.62
CA GLU A 248 3.70 -52.00 24.73
C GLU A 248 4.19 -51.18 23.51
N GLN A 249 3.62 -49.95 23.41
CA GLN A 249 4.20 -48.58 23.34
C GLN A 249 5.29 -48.15 22.32
N PRO A 250 5.48 -46.83 22.03
CA PRO A 250 4.68 -45.63 22.34
C PRO A 250 4.38 -44.74 21.10
N LYS A 251 3.33 -43.89 21.11
CA LYS A 251 3.31 -42.66 20.28
C LYS A 251 2.37 -41.60 20.82
N GLN A 252 2.92 -40.38 20.85
CA GLN A 252 2.41 -39.14 21.41
C GLN A 252 1.14 -38.63 20.71
N GLU A 253 0.40 -37.85 21.49
CA GLU A 253 -0.89 -37.21 21.27
C GLU A 253 -0.94 -36.36 19.98
N GLU A 254 -1.97 -36.60 19.14
CA GLU A 254 -2.47 -35.62 18.16
C GLU A 254 -3.83 -35.14 18.66
N ASP A 255 -3.88 -33.85 18.96
CA ASP A 255 -5.04 -33.07 19.34
C ASP A 255 -5.90 -32.83 18.08
N ASP A 256 -7.17 -33.22 18.15
CA ASP A 256 -8.17 -33.06 17.08
C ASP A 256 -8.55 -31.56 16.95
N GLU A 257 -7.99 -30.83 15.99
CA GLU A 257 -8.51 -29.51 15.57
C GLU A 257 -9.18 -29.58 14.19
N ALA A 258 -10.51 -29.50 14.20
CA ALA A 258 -11.36 -29.41 13.02
C ALA A 258 -11.03 -28.18 12.13
N PRO A 259 -11.17 -28.28 10.79
CA PRO A 259 -10.82 -27.19 9.88
C PRO A 259 -11.76 -25.98 9.99
N LYS A 260 -11.21 -24.80 10.32
CA LYS A 260 -11.91 -23.50 10.31
C LYS A 260 -12.46 -23.15 8.91
N LYS A 261 -13.76 -22.86 8.84
CA LYS A 261 -14.49 -22.29 7.70
C LYS A 261 -13.88 -20.93 7.29
N LYS A 262 -13.81 -20.66 5.97
CA LYS A 262 -13.66 -19.30 5.45
C LYS A 262 -14.85 -18.45 5.92
N GLU A 263 -14.61 -17.35 6.62
CA GLU A 263 -15.66 -16.41 6.99
C GLU A 263 -16.24 -15.76 5.72
N ALA A 264 -17.57 -15.79 5.57
CA ALA A 264 -18.29 -15.14 4.48
C ALA A 264 -18.30 -13.61 4.69
N ASN A 265 -18.31 -12.81 3.61
CA ASN A 265 -18.45 -11.36 3.74
C ASN A 265 -19.81 -11.05 4.43
N PRO A 266 -19.88 -10.16 5.44
CA PRO A 266 -21.14 -9.81 6.09
C PRO A 266 -22.27 -9.40 5.12
N LEU A 267 -21.93 -8.82 3.97
CA LEU A 267 -22.88 -8.44 2.92
C LEU A 267 -23.46 -9.65 2.16
N ASP A 268 -22.77 -10.80 2.14
CA ASP A 268 -23.31 -12.06 1.60
C ASP A 268 -24.38 -12.68 2.51
N LEU A 269 -24.42 -12.29 3.79
CA LEU A 269 -25.38 -12.78 4.78
C LEU A 269 -26.68 -11.98 4.79
N LEU A 270 -26.76 -10.90 4.01
CA LEU A 270 -27.98 -10.10 3.89
C LEU A 270 -29.06 -10.88 3.12
N PRO A 271 -30.36 -10.65 3.39
CA PRO A 271 -31.46 -11.30 2.67
C PRO A 271 -31.30 -11.16 1.15
N PRO A 272 -31.74 -12.11 0.31
CA PRO A 272 -31.63 -11.95 -1.14
C PRO A 272 -32.37 -10.68 -1.64
N SER A 273 -31.80 -10.03 -2.65
CA SER A 273 -32.36 -8.82 -3.30
C SER A 273 -32.80 -9.18 -4.72
N THR A 274 -33.89 -8.59 -5.18
CA THR A 274 -34.35 -8.72 -6.58
C THR A 274 -33.48 -7.93 -7.56
N PHE A 275 -32.75 -6.93 -7.06
CA PHE A 275 -31.81 -6.13 -7.84
C PHE A 275 -30.43 -6.79 -7.91
N ASN A 276 -29.93 -6.99 -9.15
CA ASN A 276 -28.59 -7.51 -9.44
C ASN A 276 -27.68 -6.38 -9.96
N ILE A 277 -26.65 -6.04 -9.19
CA ILE A 277 -25.73 -4.94 -9.51
C ILE A 277 -24.85 -5.24 -10.73
N ASP A 278 -24.48 -6.49 -10.97
CA ASP A 278 -23.59 -6.84 -12.09
C ASP A 278 -24.34 -6.70 -13.42
N ASP A 279 -25.61 -7.09 -13.45
CA ASP A 279 -26.50 -6.84 -14.58
C ASP A 279 -26.72 -5.35 -14.81
N TYR A 280 -26.96 -4.59 -13.74
CA TYR A 280 -27.12 -3.14 -13.84
C TYR A 280 -25.87 -2.44 -14.38
N LYS A 281 -24.67 -2.78 -13.85
CA LYS A 281 -23.39 -2.24 -14.36
C LYS A 281 -23.20 -2.52 -15.85
N ARG A 282 -23.55 -3.74 -16.30
CA ARG A 282 -23.48 -4.11 -17.71
C ARG A 282 -24.43 -3.27 -18.58
N ILE A 283 -25.66 -3.04 -18.12
CA ILE A 283 -26.64 -2.18 -18.82
C ILE A 283 -26.17 -0.72 -18.85
N PHE A 284 -25.68 -0.22 -17.71
CA PHE A 284 -25.20 1.16 -17.55
C PHE A 284 -24.13 1.52 -18.60
N PHE A 285 -23.14 0.64 -18.82
CA PHE A 285 -22.09 0.90 -19.81
C PHE A 285 -22.50 0.62 -21.27
N ALA A 286 -23.64 -0.04 -21.50
CA ALA A 286 -24.16 -0.32 -22.84
C ALA A 286 -25.10 0.77 -23.36
N GLU A 287 -25.86 1.42 -22.48
CA GLU A 287 -26.79 2.50 -22.82
C GLU A 287 -26.07 3.86 -22.81
N LYS A 288 -26.24 4.63 -23.89
CA LYS A 288 -25.55 5.91 -24.09
C LYS A 288 -26.21 7.06 -23.34
N ASP A 289 -27.51 6.93 -23.09
CA ASP A 289 -28.26 7.90 -22.31
C ASP A 289 -28.13 7.60 -20.80
N ILE A 290 -27.20 8.31 -20.15
CA ILE A 290 -26.95 8.14 -18.72
C ILE A 290 -28.15 8.57 -17.87
N GLN A 291 -28.90 9.59 -18.30
CA GLN A 291 -30.10 10.06 -17.60
C GLN A 291 -31.14 8.92 -17.54
N LYS A 292 -31.43 8.32 -18.68
CA LYS A 292 -32.36 7.18 -18.78
C LYS A 292 -31.89 5.96 -17.99
N ASN A 293 -30.57 5.69 -17.98
CA ASN A 293 -29.98 4.61 -17.17
C ASN A 293 -30.22 4.80 -15.66
N ILE A 294 -30.05 6.02 -15.16
CA ILE A 294 -30.24 6.34 -13.74
C ILE A 294 -31.74 6.36 -13.39
N GLU A 295 -32.61 6.80 -14.28
CA GLU A 295 -34.06 6.65 -14.10
C GLU A 295 -34.47 5.18 -13.99
N THR A 296 -33.86 4.32 -14.82
CA THR A 296 -34.07 2.86 -14.76
C THR A 296 -33.56 2.27 -13.43
N LEU A 297 -32.47 2.79 -12.87
CA LEU A 297 -32.02 2.41 -11.52
C LEU A 297 -33.11 2.67 -10.48
N PHE A 298 -33.65 3.89 -10.44
CA PHE A 298 -34.70 4.24 -9.47
C PHE A 298 -35.98 3.41 -9.65
N ALA A 299 -36.27 2.95 -10.86
CA ALA A 299 -37.42 2.07 -11.13
C ALA A 299 -37.19 0.61 -10.72
N THR A 300 -35.94 0.15 -10.64
CA THR A 300 -35.59 -1.28 -10.47
C THR A 300 -34.88 -1.61 -9.16
N ILE A 301 -34.32 -0.60 -8.48
CA ILE A 301 -33.56 -0.77 -7.25
C ILE A 301 -34.46 -1.28 -6.11
N ASP A 302 -34.01 -2.35 -5.47
CA ASP A 302 -34.61 -2.84 -4.22
C ASP A 302 -33.99 -2.10 -3.04
N LEU A 303 -34.69 -1.08 -2.51
CA LEU A 303 -34.19 -0.26 -1.40
C LEU A 303 -34.18 -0.98 -0.03
N ASN A 304 -34.78 -2.18 0.06
CA ASN A 304 -34.59 -3.03 1.24
C ASN A 304 -33.24 -3.75 1.20
N GLY A 305 -32.74 -4.01 -0.01
CA GLY A 305 -31.45 -4.65 -0.25
C GLY A 305 -30.32 -3.67 -0.57
N TRP A 306 -30.60 -2.46 -1.02
CA TRP A 306 -29.60 -1.53 -1.52
C TRP A 306 -29.86 -0.13 -1.01
N SER A 307 -28.81 0.68 -0.95
CA SER A 307 -28.94 2.07 -0.55
C SER A 307 -28.08 2.98 -1.42
N LEU A 308 -28.56 4.21 -1.55
CA LEU A 308 -27.98 5.28 -2.35
C LEU A 308 -27.42 6.35 -1.41
N TRP A 309 -26.22 6.84 -1.70
CA TRP A 309 -25.48 7.73 -0.81
C TRP A 309 -24.77 8.83 -1.58
N LEU A 310 -24.79 10.03 -1.02
CA LEU A 310 -23.85 11.09 -1.38
C LEU A 310 -22.70 11.02 -0.37
N VAL A 311 -21.49 10.99 -0.89
CA VAL A 311 -20.28 10.85 -0.08
C VAL A 311 -19.41 12.07 -0.31
N ARG A 312 -19.04 12.75 0.79
CA ARG A 312 -18.21 13.97 0.75
C ARG A 312 -17.00 13.78 1.63
N TYR A 313 -15.84 14.23 1.16
CA TYR A 313 -14.61 14.21 1.94
C TYR A 313 -14.41 15.54 2.67
N ASN A 314 -14.30 15.46 3.99
CA ASN A 314 -13.94 16.55 4.88
C ASN A 314 -12.41 16.71 4.89
N LYS A 315 -11.92 17.55 3.98
CA LYS A 315 -10.50 17.87 3.84
C LYS A 315 -9.95 18.66 5.03
N SER A 316 -8.68 18.46 5.34
CA SER A 316 -7.91 19.31 6.24
C SER A 316 -7.48 20.62 5.56
N GLU A 317 -7.04 21.62 6.35
CA GLU A 317 -6.67 22.96 5.84
C GLU A 317 -5.59 22.97 4.74
N ASN A 318 -4.79 21.90 4.65
CA ASN A 318 -3.70 21.80 3.67
C ASN A 318 -4.03 20.97 2.43
N GLU A 319 -5.21 20.38 2.35
CA GLU A 319 -5.64 19.52 1.24
C GLU A 319 -6.52 20.28 0.23
N GLY A 320 -6.64 19.77 -0.99
CA GLY A 320 -7.44 20.39 -2.04
C GLY A 320 -6.79 21.57 -2.77
N LYS A 321 -5.49 21.85 -2.50
CA LYS A 321 -4.77 23.01 -3.06
C LYS A 321 -4.31 22.82 -4.51
N GLN A 322 -4.07 21.58 -4.92
CA GLN A 322 -3.58 21.23 -6.26
C GLN A 322 -4.33 20.00 -6.77
N LEU A 323 -4.74 20.02 -8.03
CA LEU A 323 -5.54 19.00 -8.68
C LEU A 323 -4.80 17.67 -8.72
N ILE A 324 -3.51 17.69 -9.04
CA ILE A 324 -2.68 16.47 -9.09
C ILE A 324 -2.63 15.79 -7.71
N LEU A 325 -2.39 16.55 -6.64
CA LEU A 325 -2.35 16.01 -5.27
C LEU A 325 -3.72 15.50 -4.81
N THR A 326 -4.78 16.24 -5.15
CA THR A 326 -6.16 15.89 -4.82
C THR A 326 -6.62 14.63 -5.57
N ASN A 327 -6.19 14.48 -6.83
CA ASN A 327 -6.39 13.26 -7.61
C ASN A 327 -5.65 12.06 -7.02
N ASN A 328 -4.43 12.25 -6.52
CA ASN A 328 -3.69 11.18 -5.85
C ASN A 328 -4.38 10.74 -4.55
N LEU A 329 -4.91 11.69 -3.79
CA LEU A 329 -5.71 11.42 -2.59
C LEU A 329 -6.97 10.61 -2.93
N MET A 330 -7.72 11.06 -3.94
CA MET A 330 -8.92 10.36 -4.43
C MET A 330 -8.62 8.93 -4.88
N LYS A 331 -7.58 8.74 -5.72
CA LYS A 331 -7.19 7.43 -6.25
C LYS A 331 -6.72 6.49 -5.13
N GLY A 332 -5.94 7.00 -4.18
CA GLY A 332 -5.49 6.22 -3.02
C GLY A 332 -6.64 5.75 -2.13
N PHE A 333 -7.68 6.59 -1.99
CA PHE A 333 -8.90 6.24 -1.27
C PHE A 333 -9.74 5.19 -2.04
N ILE A 334 -10.10 5.46 -3.29
CA ILE A 334 -11.02 4.62 -4.08
C ILE A 334 -10.40 3.27 -4.44
N ASN A 335 -9.16 3.24 -4.96
CA ASN A 335 -8.61 2.04 -5.60
C ASN A 335 -7.72 1.20 -4.67
N GLN A 336 -7.08 1.78 -3.66
CA GLN A 336 -6.08 1.04 -2.88
C GLN A 336 -6.62 0.54 -1.55
N ARG A 337 -7.71 1.12 -1.03
CA ARG A 337 -8.11 0.93 0.36
C ARG A 337 -9.55 0.46 0.56
N LEU A 338 -10.47 0.78 -0.35
CA LEU A 338 -11.84 0.25 -0.37
C LEU A 338 -11.97 -1.11 -1.10
N ASP A 339 -10.89 -1.62 -1.71
CA ASP A 339 -10.94 -2.63 -2.78
C ASP A 339 -10.86 -4.11 -2.32
N GLN A 340 -11.05 -4.41 -1.03
CA GLN A 340 -11.01 -5.79 -0.51
C GLN A 340 -12.31 -6.58 -0.81
N ASN A 341 -12.71 -6.67 -2.09
CA ASN A 341 -13.96 -7.29 -2.59
C ASN A 341 -15.24 -6.45 -2.45
N PHE A 342 -15.15 -5.17 -2.09
CA PHE A 342 -16.34 -4.30 -1.97
C PHE A 342 -16.96 -3.95 -3.33
N ARG A 343 -16.18 -3.94 -4.42
CA ARG A 343 -16.65 -3.66 -5.80
C ARG A 343 -17.82 -4.54 -6.22
N LYS A 344 -17.87 -5.81 -5.77
CA LYS A 344 -18.99 -6.72 -6.04
C LYS A 344 -20.30 -6.26 -5.41
N TYR A 345 -20.23 -5.46 -4.35
CA TYR A 345 -21.40 -5.00 -3.58
C TYR A 345 -21.65 -3.51 -3.75
N ALA A 346 -20.95 -2.82 -4.65
CA ALA A 346 -21.08 -1.39 -4.82
C ALA A 346 -20.82 -0.90 -6.25
N PHE A 347 -21.38 0.26 -6.57
CA PHE A 347 -21.15 0.99 -7.80
C PHE A 347 -21.22 2.49 -7.52
N ALA A 348 -20.27 3.27 -7.99
CA ALA A 348 -20.25 4.70 -7.71
C ALA A 348 -19.58 5.52 -8.81
N ILE A 349 -19.90 6.81 -8.81
CA ILE A 349 -19.08 7.85 -9.42
C ILE A 349 -18.56 8.78 -8.33
N HIS A 350 -17.26 9.02 -8.30
CA HIS A 350 -16.61 9.88 -7.32
C HIS A 350 -15.53 10.70 -8.00
N GLY A 351 -15.36 11.95 -7.58
CA GLY A 351 -14.59 12.92 -8.34
C GLY A 351 -14.03 14.07 -7.52
N VAL A 352 -13.15 14.83 -8.17
CA VAL A 352 -12.66 16.12 -7.71
C VAL A 352 -13.52 17.22 -8.33
N TYR A 353 -13.99 18.14 -7.49
CA TYR A 353 -14.85 19.26 -7.87
C TYR A 353 -14.30 20.59 -7.35
N GLY A 354 -14.57 21.68 -8.07
CA GLY A 354 -14.18 23.06 -7.73
C GLY A 354 -12.92 23.54 -8.44
N ASP A 355 -12.36 24.65 -7.98
CA ASP A 355 -11.15 25.28 -8.53
C ASP A 355 -9.99 25.21 -7.55
N GLU A 356 -8.75 25.16 -8.05
CA GLU A 356 -7.59 25.36 -7.19
C GLU A 356 -7.62 26.77 -6.56
N PRO A 357 -7.27 26.93 -5.27
CA PRO A 357 -6.79 25.93 -4.31
C PRO A 357 -7.91 25.32 -3.42
N ASN A 358 -9.15 25.38 -3.87
CA ASN A 358 -10.36 25.01 -3.12
C ASN A 358 -11.05 23.74 -3.67
N LEU A 359 -10.28 22.74 -4.07
CA LEU A 359 -10.81 21.48 -4.59
C LEU A 359 -11.46 20.63 -3.48
N GLN A 360 -12.44 19.82 -3.86
CA GLN A 360 -13.24 18.98 -2.96
C GLN A 360 -13.46 17.59 -3.56
N LEU A 361 -13.48 16.54 -2.73
CA LEU A 361 -13.82 15.19 -3.16
C LEU A 361 -15.27 14.88 -2.81
N ARG A 362 -16.05 14.50 -3.82
CA ARG A 362 -17.48 14.20 -3.67
C ARG A 362 -17.91 13.11 -4.65
N GLY A 363 -19.01 12.43 -4.37
CA GLY A 363 -19.59 11.49 -5.32
C GLY A 363 -20.90 10.84 -4.88
N ALA A 364 -21.47 10.09 -5.81
CA ALA A 364 -22.72 9.35 -5.65
C ALA A 364 -22.43 7.85 -5.69
N TRP A 365 -22.84 7.16 -4.63
CA TRP A 365 -22.56 5.75 -4.38
C TRP A 365 -23.84 4.94 -4.21
N LEU A 366 -23.80 3.72 -4.72
CA LEU A 366 -24.79 2.67 -4.54
C LEU A 366 -24.09 1.47 -3.91
N TRP A 367 -24.63 0.89 -2.85
CA TRP A 367 -24.10 -0.36 -2.29
C TRP A 367 -25.14 -1.24 -1.61
N ARG A 368 -24.76 -2.51 -1.39
CA ARG A 368 -25.58 -3.52 -0.76
C ARG A 368 -25.76 -3.23 0.73
N GLY A 369 -26.99 -3.34 1.20
CA GLY A 369 -27.40 -3.06 2.57
C GLY A 369 -27.99 -1.66 2.72
N THR A 370 -28.55 -1.37 3.89
CA THR A 370 -29.22 -0.10 4.19
C THR A 370 -28.35 0.88 4.98
N GLU A 371 -27.23 0.41 5.53
CA GLU A 371 -26.31 1.16 6.38
C GLU A 371 -24.97 1.36 5.69
N VAL A 372 -24.13 2.23 6.27
CA VAL A 372 -22.74 2.35 5.82
C VAL A 372 -22.02 1.01 6.06
N PRO A 373 -21.45 0.37 5.02
CA PRO A 373 -20.89 -0.98 5.10
C PRO A 373 -19.68 -1.05 6.03
N LYS A 374 -19.36 -2.27 6.48
CA LYS A 374 -18.18 -2.49 7.32
C LYS A 374 -16.89 -2.10 6.58
N GLU A 375 -16.83 -2.33 5.28
CA GLU A 375 -15.72 -1.96 4.41
C GLU A 375 -15.43 -0.46 4.45
N TRP A 376 -16.48 0.36 4.58
CA TRP A 376 -16.35 1.79 4.79
C TRP A 376 -15.96 2.13 6.23
N LYS A 377 -16.56 1.48 7.23
CA LYS A 377 -16.29 1.74 8.66
C LYS A 377 -14.86 1.37 9.08
N ASP A 378 -14.32 0.31 8.49
CA ASP A 378 -12.95 -0.16 8.74
C ASP A 378 -11.91 0.65 7.93
N HIS A 379 -12.36 1.48 6.99
CA HIS A 379 -11.49 2.29 6.16
C HIS A 379 -10.88 3.45 6.97
N ILE A 380 -9.56 3.64 6.88
CA ILE A 380 -8.84 4.67 7.66
C ILE A 380 -9.26 6.12 7.39
N ALA A 381 -9.97 6.37 6.29
CA ALA A 381 -10.53 7.68 5.96
C ALA A 381 -12.02 7.82 6.33
N TYR A 382 -12.63 6.83 6.99
CA TYR A 382 -14.05 6.85 7.36
C TYR A 382 -14.44 8.14 8.09
N ASP A 383 -13.67 8.52 9.11
CA ASP A 383 -13.93 9.72 9.93
C ASP A 383 -13.78 11.04 9.16
N TYR A 384 -13.18 10.99 7.97
CA TYR A 384 -13.04 12.15 7.08
C TYR A 384 -14.10 12.15 5.98
N HIS A 385 -15.09 11.27 6.03
CA HIS A 385 -16.18 11.25 5.08
C HIS A 385 -17.51 11.53 5.77
N GLU A 386 -18.29 12.39 5.14
CA GLU A 386 -19.71 12.55 5.43
C GLU A 386 -20.49 11.63 4.49
N PHE A 387 -21.37 10.81 5.07
CA PHE A 387 -22.25 9.89 4.36
C PHE A 387 -23.70 10.36 4.49
N ILE A 388 -24.28 10.81 3.38
CA ILE A 388 -25.66 11.30 3.34
C ILE A 388 -26.48 10.27 2.58
N LYS A 389 -27.36 9.56 3.28
CA LYS A 389 -28.28 8.60 2.65
C LYS A 389 -29.30 9.36 1.82
N VAL A 390 -29.45 8.97 0.55
CA VAL A 390 -30.40 9.60 -0.37
C VAL A 390 -31.80 9.06 -0.12
N ASP A 391 -32.72 9.96 0.22
CA ASP A 391 -34.16 9.68 0.19
C ASP A 391 -34.68 9.87 -1.24
N VAL A 392 -35.10 8.78 -1.88
CA VAL A 392 -35.63 8.79 -3.24
C VAL A 392 -36.96 9.54 -3.37
N ASN A 393 -37.66 9.79 -2.26
CA ASN A 393 -38.88 10.57 -2.24
C ASN A 393 -38.60 12.08 -2.12
N ASN A 394 -37.38 12.44 -1.73
CA ASN A 394 -36.93 13.83 -1.73
C ASN A 394 -36.40 14.20 -3.11
N ALA A 395 -37.19 14.99 -3.85
CA ALA A 395 -36.86 15.39 -5.22
C ALA A 395 -35.49 16.07 -5.35
N ALA A 396 -35.08 16.88 -4.36
CA ALA A 396 -33.80 17.58 -4.39
C ALA A 396 -32.62 16.61 -4.20
N GLN A 397 -32.71 15.68 -3.24
CA GLN A 397 -31.66 14.69 -3.03
C GLN A 397 -31.55 13.70 -4.19
N LYS A 398 -32.70 13.27 -4.72
CA LYS A 398 -32.77 12.41 -5.91
C LYS A 398 -32.12 13.09 -7.11
N GLN A 399 -32.48 14.34 -7.39
CA GLN A 399 -31.89 15.08 -8.51
C GLN A 399 -30.40 15.32 -8.31
N LEU A 400 -29.94 15.64 -7.10
CA LEU A 400 -28.52 15.79 -6.82
C LEU A 400 -27.74 14.48 -7.07
N PHE A 401 -28.31 13.33 -6.68
CA PHE A 401 -27.73 12.04 -7.01
C PHE A 401 -27.63 11.82 -8.53
N VAL A 402 -28.69 12.14 -9.29
CA VAL A 402 -28.69 12.06 -10.76
C VAL A 402 -27.62 12.96 -11.36
N ASP A 403 -27.50 14.20 -10.89
CA ASP A 403 -26.54 15.18 -11.40
C ASP A 403 -25.11 14.66 -11.33
N TYR A 404 -24.73 13.97 -10.25
CA TYR A 404 -23.41 13.33 -10.12
C TYR A 404 -23.14 12.28 -11.21
N TRP A 405 -24.16 11.55 -11.64
CA TRP A 405 -24.04 10.53 -12.68
C TRP A 405 -24.18 11.09 -14.09
N VAL A 406 -24.90 12.19 -14.31
CA VAL A 406 -25.16 12.69 -15.67
C VAL A 406 -24.14 13.74 -16.10
N LYS A 407 -23.74 14.63 -15.18
CA LYS A 407 -22.87 15.76 -15.46
C LYS A 407 -21.40 15.36 -15.35
N GLN A 408 -20.93 14.58 -16.33
CA GLN A 408 -19.59 13.98 -16.32
C GLN A 408 -18.53 14.65 -17.20
N GLU A 409 -18.86 15.76 -17.86
CA GLU A 409 -17.90 16.44 -18.73
C GLU A 409 -16.91 17.25 -17.89
N GLU A 410 -15.65 16.81 -17.82
CA GLU A 410 -14.59 17.50 -17.08
C GLU A 410 -14.40 18.93 -17.60
N ASP A 411 -14.12 19.87 -16.70
CA ASP A 411 -13.96 21.32 -16.94
C ASP A 411 -15.21 22.08 -17.45
N VAL A 412 -16.32 21.36 -17.71
CA VAL A 412 -17.58 21.94 -18.22
C VAL A 412 -18.73 21.74 -17.23
N SER A 413 -18.90 20.51 -16.74
CA SER A 413 -20.01 20.14 -15.87
C SER A 413 -19.88 20.72 -14.47
N GLU A 414 -21.00 21.12 -13.87
CA GLU A 414 -21.07 21.62 -12.49
C GLU A 414 -22.11 20.86 -11.65
N VAL A 415 -21.66 20.43 -10.47
CA VAL A 415 -22.50 19.76 -9.47
C VAL A 415 -22.36 20.53 -8.16
N GLU A 416 -23.48 20.94 -7.56
CA GLU A 416 -23.51 21.82 -6.38
C GLU A 416 -22.72 23.14 -6.56
N GLY A 417 -22.70 23.67 -7.79
CA GLY A 417 -21.93 24.88 -8.13
C GLY A 417 -20.41 24.69 -8.15
N LEU A 418 -19.94 23.44 -8.13
CA LEU A 418 -18.53 23.10 -8.22
C LEU A 418 -18.26 22.40 -9.55
N LYS A 419 -17.29 22.92 -10.30
CA LYS A 419 -16.90 22.37 -11.60
C LYS A 419 -16.23 21.00 -11.45
N ALA A 420 -16.64 20.03 -12.25
CA ALA A 420 -16.01 18.72 -12.30
C ALA A 420 -14.59 18.85 -12.87
N ARG A 421 -13.59 18.30 -12.16
CA ARG A 421 -12.17 18.39 -12.54
C ARG A 421 -11.58 17.04 -12.89
N SER A 422 -12.02 16.00 -12.19
CA SER A 422 -11.63 14.63 -12.49
C SER A 422 -12.68 13.68 -11.95
N LEU A 423 -13.10 12.71 -12.74
CA LEU A 423 -14.14 11.76 -12.36
C LEU A 423 -13.67 10.32 -12.47
N MET A 424 -14.17 9.46 -11.58
CA MET A 424 -13.83 8.05 -11.56
C MET A 424 -15.04 7.19 -11.19
N TYR A 425 -15.20 6.08 -11.90
CA TYR A 425 -16.12 5.02 -11.50
C TYR A 425 -15.49 4.07 -10.51
N PHE A 426 -16.19 3.77 -9.43
CA PHE A 426 -15.94 2.60 -8.58
C PHE A 426 -16.86 1.48 -9.06
N ARG A 427 -16.29 0.44 -9.64
CA ARG A 427 -17.04 -0.67 -10.24
C ARG A 427 -16.33 -1.99 -10.06
#